data_AF-A0A520W313-F1
#
_entry.id   AF-A0A520W313-F1
#
_cell.length_a   1.000
_cell.length_b   1.000
_cell.length_c   1.000
_cell.angle_alpha   90.00
_cell.angle_beta   90.00
_cell.angle_gamma   90.00
#
_symmetry.space_group_name_H-M   'P 1'
#
loop_
_entity.id
_entity.type
_entity.pdbx_description
1 polymer ?
#
loop_
_entity_poly.entity_id
_entity_poly.type
_entity_poly.pdbx_seq_one_letter_code
_entity_poly.pdbx_strand_id
1 'polypeptide(L)'
;MTLCINSHTYYLKSMRVDLDTKIENVLNDADRMFIATSVGGNSSGASVFFNRDGEDLIFFTFNPTRKAEQIRINPRVHVVIWPKGQEGIRGLQIDGECYQIKDPEEIKKAYSLIMETTEAFKEFMDDDFLKENKVVGYYRIKPTTIKYVDFFQDEKFEWKTYPHNKSSAIKFIFKLALKRIGLWLRTIRAPFLTATLAPVSIGAAVAFSDLRDAGLTETWSPRLFWIVLTGACLAQIATNASNDYFDHTSNADEMNKVASPFNGGSRVIQVGLMTPGQVLLTAIVAILGTITIGLYLNKEISGEVFGNTPLLWVGVIGTFLSLGYTGDPIRLGYKGLGEIAIALGFGPVMVLGTHYVLTSTIHNTNLSNWNWIDAFIASIPIAILVMLIVWINQFQDAPSDAAVGKNTWVVKAATEDGWMRLERPLKLYKLFMIDAFLSIALIGIVSLFTSYGNIYIFIALIPALLAWKAFKMSDEWIVKWNNPEADRQKVPYELLLVNVSTIAIHFLTGLLISVSYLL
;
A
#
# COMPACT_ATOMS: atom_id res chain seq x y z
N MET A 1 90.38 -14.04 -32.23
CA MET A 1 89.35 -15.06 -31.91
C MET A 1 88.26 -14.33 -31.15
N THR A 2 87.33 -13.61 -31.79
CA THR A 2 86.23 -14.09 -32.66
C THR A 2 85.35 -15.05 -31.84
N LEU A 3 84.24 -14.67 -31.20
CA LEU A 3 82.90 -14.15 -31.62
C LEU A 3 81.81 -15.22 -31.35
N CYS A 4 80.57 -14.74 -31.18
CA CYS A 4 79.26 -15.42 -30.99
C CYS A 4 78.95 -15.83 -29.54
N ILE A 5 78.09 -15.15 -28.77
CA ILE A 5 76.67 -14.73 -28.97
C ILE A 5 75.76 -15.89 -29.38
N ASN A 6 74.90 -16.28 -28.42
CA ASN A 6 73.49 -16.64 -28.63
C ASN A 6 72.77 -16.35 -27.30
N SER A 7 72.19 -15.16 -27.07
CA SER A 7 70.84 -14.75 -27.46
C SER A 7 69.81 -15.88 -27.36
N HIS A 8 69.13 -16.04 -26.22
CA HIS A 8 67.73 -16.51 -26.07
C HIS A 8 67.33 -16.52 -24.58
N THR A 9 67.29 -15.36 -23.93
CA THR A 9 66.66 -15.23 -22.59
C THR A 9 66.17 -13.82 -22.29
N TYR A 10 66.00 -13.00 -23.32
CA TYR A 10 65.26 -11.74 -23.26
C TYR A 10 64.05 -11.90 -24.18
N TYR A 11 62.89 -11.41 -23.73
CA TYR A 11 61.55 -11.55 -24.33
C TYR A 11 60.77 -12.80 -23.93
N LEU A 12 60.16 -12.74 -22.75
CA LEU A 12 58.74 -13.08 -22.47
C LEU A 12 58.52 -13.11 -20.95
N LYS A 13 58.92 -12.04 -20.25
CA LYS A 13 58.24 -11.68 -19.01
C LYS A 13 57.02 -10.90 -19.47
N SER A 14 55.90 -11.59 -19.71
CA SER A 14 54.63 -10.96 -19.99
C SER A 14 54.41 -9.88 -18.92
N MET A 15 54.24 -8.63 -19.34
CA MET A 15 53.83 -7.58 -18.44
C MET A 15 52.45 -8.01 -17.95
N ARG A 16 52.37 -8.60 -16.75
CA ARG A 16 51.09 -8.80 -16.06
C ARG A 16 50.46 -7.43 -15.97
N VAL A 17 49.40 -7.23 -16.75
CA VAL A 17 48.58 -6.04 -16.66
C VAL A 17 48.01 -6.04 -15.24
N ASP A 18 48.30 -4.97 -14.49
CA ASP A 18 47.78 -4.83 -13.13
C ASP A 18 46.24 -4.84 -13.12
N LEU A 19 45.66 -5.30 -12.01
CA LEU A 19 44.21 -5.47 -11.86
C LEU A 19 43.45 -4.17 -12.14
N ASP A 20 43.98 -3.02 -11.74
CA ASP A 20 43.31 -1.73 -11.96
C ASP A 20 43.19 -1.44 -13.47
N THR A 21 44.23 -1.72 -14.26
CA THR A 21 44.17 -1.59 -15.73
C THR A 21 43.21 -2.60 -16.36
N LYS A 22 43.12 -3.83 -15.83
CA LYS A 22 42.16 -4.83 -16.31
C LYS A 22 40.71 -4.36 -16.09
N ILE A 23 40.43 -3.78 -14.92
CA ILE A 23 39.12 -3.22 -14.55
C ILE A 23 38.78 -2.04 -15.47
N GLU A 24 39.69 -1.08 -15.62
CA GLU A 24 39.50 0.10 -16.47
C GLU A 24 39.18 -0.29 -17.92
N ASN A 25 39.89 -1.28 -18.47
CA ASN A 25 39.62 -1.76 -19.83
C ASN A 25 38.19 -2.30 -19.98
N VAL A 26 37.71 -3.11 -19.03
CA VAL A 26 36.33 -3.62 -19.09
C VAL A 26 35.31 -2.49 -18.98
N LEU A 27 35.55 -1.52 -18.10
CA LEU A 27 34.66 -0.39 -17.90
C LEU A 27 34.59 0.56 -19.10
N ASN A 28 35.72 0.77 -19.79
CA ASN A 28 35.79 1.62 -20.99
C ASN A 28 35.12 0.96 -22.21
N ASP A 29 35.14 -0.37 -22.28
CA ASP A 29 34.58 -1.14 -23.40
C ASP A 29 33.08 -1.48 -23.20
N ALA A 30 32.46 -0.98 -22.14
CA ALA A 30 31.07 -1.26 -21.77
C ALA A 30 30.25 0.02 -21.61
N ASP A 31 29.05 0.04 -22.20
CA ASP A 31 28.05 1.11 -22.04
C ASP A 31 26.83 0.68 -21.21
N ARG A 32 26.78 -0.61 -20.85
CA ARG A 32 25.67 -1.22 -20.11
C ARG A 32 26.18 -2.09 -18.97
N MET A 33 25.39 -2.13 -17.91
CA MET A 33 25.57 -3.05 -16.80
C MET A 33 24.27 -3.77 -16.49
N PHE A 34 24.37 -5.01 -16.02
CA PHE A 34 23.25 -5.75 -15.45
C PHE A 34 23.25 -5.53 -13.93
N ILE A 35 22.20 -4.91 -13.39
CA ILE A 35 22.04 -4.66 -11.96
C ILE A 35 20.99 -5.61 -11.37
N ALA A 36 21.37 -6.29 -10.29
CA ALA A 36 20.52 -7.18 -9.51
C ALA A 36 20.24 -6.58 -8.11
N THR A 37 18.98 -6.70 -7.69
CA THR A 37 18.43 -6.18 -6.43
C THR A 37 17.55 -7.25 -5.78
N SER A 38 17.34 -7.18 -4.46
CA SER A 38 16.44 -8.09 -3.76
C SER A 38 15.91 -7.51 -2.45
N VAL A 39 14.61 -7.67 -2.22
CA VAL A 39 13.95 -7.37 -0.95
C VAL A 39 13.13 -8.58 -0.53
N GLY A 40 13.32 -9.07 0.70
CA GLY A 40 12.50 -10.15 1.26
C GLY A 40 12.53 -11.45 0.46
N GLY A 41 13.61 -11.74 -0.29
CA GLY A 41 13.69 -12.92 -1.16
C GLY A 41 13.07 -12.72 -2.55
N ASN A 42 12.54 -11.53 -2.85
CA ASN A 42 11.98 -11.19 -4.16
C ASN A 42 13.07 -10.47 -5.00
N SER A 43 13.84 -11.21 -5.79
CA SER A 43 14.94 -10.65 -6.60
C SER A 43 14.44 -9.96 -7.87
N SER A 44 15.19 -9.01 -8.38
CA SER A 44 14.96 -8.35 -9.68
C SER A 44 16.28 -8.07 -10.36
N GLY A 45 16.33 -8.19 -11.68
CA GLY A 45 17.49 -7.84 -12.50
C GLY A 45 17.09 -7.00 -13.72
N ALA A 46 17.95 -6.08 -14.14
CA ALA A 46 17.74 -5.29 -15.35
C ALA A 46 19.07 -4.85 -15.96
N SER A 47 19.11 -4.72 -17.29
CA SER A 47 20.18 -4.00 -17.97
C SER A 47 19.90 -2.50 -17.90
N VAL A 48 20.92 -1.70 -17.59
CA VAL A 48 20.85 -0.23 -17.58
C VAL A 48 22.07 0.34 -18.26
N PHE A 49 21.90 1.51 -18.89
CA PHE A 49 23.04 2.34 -19.29
C PHE A 49 23.69 2.93 -18.05
N PHE A 50 25.02 2.99 -18.04
CA PHE A 50 25.77 3.54 -16.93
C PHE A 50 26.98 4.32 -17.44
N ASN A 51 27.46 5.24 -16.62
CA ASN A 51 28.76 5.88 -16.78
C ASN A 51 29.45 5.92 -15.40
N ARG A 52 30.64 6.51 -15.33
CA ARG A 52 31.52 6.49 -14.17
C ARG A 52 31.70 7.89 -13.60
N ASP A 53 31.82 7.95 -12.28
CA ASP A 53 32.27 9.13 -11.56
C ASP A 53 33.37 8.72 -10.58
N GLY A 54 34.61 8.70 -11.08
CA GLY A 54 35.73 8.04 -10.39
C GLY A 54 35.50 6.52 -10.34
N GLU A 55 35.50 5.95 -9.14
CA GLU A 55 35.24 4.52 -8.92
C GLU A 55 33.74 4.20 -8.80
N ASP A 56 32.88 5.21 -8.67
CA ASP A 56 31.44 5.03 -8.54
C ASP A 56 30.79 4.82 -9.93
N LEU A 57 29.73 4.01 -9.97
CA LEU A 57 28.92 3.83 -11.17
C LEU A 57 27.64 4.66 -11.06
N ILE A 58 27.32 5.39 -12.12
CA ILE A 58 26.15 6.25 -12.22
C ILE A 58 25.22 5.68 -13.28
N PHE A 59 23.94 5.57 -12.96
CA PHE A 59 22.90 5.16 -13.90
C PHE A 59 21.60 5.92 -13.65
N PHE A 60 20.67 5.83 -14.58
CA PHE A 60 19.33 6.37 -14.42
C PHE A 60 18.26 5.27 -14.53
N THR A 61 17.09 5.51 -13.95
CA THR A 61 15.89 4.72 -14.17
C THR A 61 14.64 5.55 -13.88
N PHE A 62 13.52 5.15 -14.46
CA PHE A 62 12.21 5.66 -14.10
C PHE A 62 11.73 5.18 -12.72
N ASN A 63 10.89 6.00 -12.09
CA ASN A 63 10.24 5.81 -10.82
C ASN A 63 8.71 5.89 -10.96
N PRO A 64 7.94 5.05 -10.26
CA PRO A 64 8.41 3.87 -9.52
C PRO A 64 8.71 2.72 -10.47
N THR A 65 9.87 2.07 -10.32
CA THR A 65 10.13 0.75 -10.93
C THR A 65 10.59 -0.22 -9.86
N ARG A 66 10.46 -1.53 -10.14
CA ARG A 66 10.85 -2.59 -9.19
C ARG A 66 12.26 -2.40 -8.62
N LYS A 67 13.25 -2.17 -9.47
CA LYS A 67 14.64 -1.92 -9.04
C LYS A 67 14.78 -0.65 -8.18
N ALA A 68 14.16 0.45 -8.57
CA ALA A 68 14.21 1.71 -7.83
C ALA A 68 13.60 1.56 -6.43
N GLU A 69 12.45 0.90 -6.35
CA GLU A 69 11.75 0.65 -5.09
C GLU A 69 12.52 -0.35 -4.22
N GLN A 70 13.12 -1.38 -4.80
CA GLN A 70 13.97 -2.33 -4.07
C GLN A 70 15.22 -1.64 -3.51
N ILE A 71 15.93 -0.82 -4.29
CA ILE A 71 17.09 -0.03 -3.84
C ILE A 71 16.73 0.88 -2.66
N ARG A 72 15.53 1.49 -2.70
CA ARG A 72 15.02 2.37 -1.63
C ARG A 72 14.90 1.64 -0.28
N ILE A 73 14.59 0.34 -0.30
CA ILE A 73 14.43 -0.50 0.90
C ILE A 73 15.74 -1.20 1.28
N ASN A 74 16.40 -1.83 0.32
CA ASN A 74 17.69 -2.50 0.48
C ASN A 74 18.69 -1.95 -0.54
N PRO A 75 19.66 -1.12 -0.12
CA PRO A 75 20.59 -0.49 -1.05
C PRO A 75 21.67 -1.45 -1.55
N ARG A 76 21.79 -2.68 -1.02
CA ARG A 76 22.77 -3.64 -1.53
C ARG A 76 22.39 -4.11 -2.92
N VAL A 77 23.35 -4.03 -3.84
CA VAL A 77 23.22 -4.43 -5.24
C VAL A 77 24.36 -5.33 -5.65
N HIS A 78 24.10 -6.17 -6.64
CA HIS A 78 25.13 -6.90 -7.37
C HIS A 78 25.07 -6.47 -8.83
N VAL A 79 26.22 -6.20 -9.43
CA VAL A 79 26.32 -5.69 -10.80
C VAL A 79 27.24 -6.59 -11.60
N VAL A 80 26.87 -6.85 -12.85
CA VAL A 80 27.74 -7.52 -13.82
C VAL A 80 27.94 -6.62 -15.03
N ILE A 81 29.19 -6.48 -15.47
CA ILE A 81 29.59 -5.64 -16.61
C ILE A 81 30.43 -6.52 -17.53
N TRP A 82 30.12 -6.50 -18.82
CA TRP A 82 30.90 -7.18 -19.85
C TRP A 82 31.33 -6.18 -20.93
N PRO A 83 32.55 -6.30 -21.47
CA PRO A 83 32.90 -5.68 -22.72
C PRO A 83 31.96 -6.15 -23.83
N LYS A 84 31.69 -5.29 -24.81
CA LYS A 84 30.85 -5.64 -25.97
C LYS A 84 31.35 -6.91 -26.65
N GLY A 85 30.49 -7.93 -26.76
CA GLY A 85 30.81 -9.20 -27.42
C GLY A 85 31.63 -10.20 -26.58
N GLN A 86 31.85 -9.92 -25.28
CA GLN A 86 32.51 -10.84 -24.34
C GLN A 86 31.59 -11.28 -23.18
N GLU A 87 30.28 -11.26 -23.42
CA GLU A 87 29.27 -11.65 -22.44
C GLU A 87 29.52 -13.09 -21.94
N GLY A 88 29.63 -13.24 -20.62
CA GLY A 88 29.92 -14.54 -19.99
C GLY A 88 31.36 -15.05 -20.12
N ILE A 89 32.25 -14.31 -20.80
CA ILE A 89 33.65 -14.69 -21.04
C ILE A 89 34.59 -13.90 -20.14
N ARG A 90 34.53 -12.57 -20.24
CA ARG A 90 35.40 -11.64 -19.53
C ARG A 90 34.55 -10.49 -19.02
N GLY A 91 34.70 -10.10 -17.76
CA GLY A 91 33.88 -9.03 -17.20
C GLY A 91 34.17 -8.72 -15.75
N LEU A 92 33.32 -7.87 -15.19
CA LEU A 92 33.35 -7.48 -13.78
C LEU A 92 32.11 -8.00 -13.07
N GLN A 93 32.29 -8.51 -11.87
CA GLN A 93 31.25 -8.78 -10.89
C GLN A 93 31.47 -7.84 -9.71
N ILE A 94 30.51 -6.99 -9.41
CA ILE A 94 30.66 -5.89 -8.46
C ILE A 94 29.58 -6.00 -7.39
N ASP A 95 30.02 -6.06 -6.13
CA ASP A 95 29.14 -5.89 -4.97
C ASP A 95 29.20 -4.44 -4.53
N GLY A 96 28.05 -3.80 -4.32
CA GLY A 96 28.03 -2.39 -3.94
C GLY A 96 26.80 -1.97 -3.14
N GLU A 97 26.85 -0.72 -2.68
CA GLU A 97 25.69 -0.03 -2.11
C GLU A 97 25.21 1.04 -3.09
N CYS A 98 23.93 0.98 -3.46
CA CYS A 98 23.28 1.87 -4.40
C CYS A 98 22.38 2.88 -3.68
N TYR A 99 22.46 4.13 -4.08
CA TYR A 99 21.68 5.22 -3.52
C TYR A 99 21.11 6.11 -4.62
N GLN A 100 19.89 6.59 -4.42
CA GLN A 100 19.32 7.63 -5.27
C GLN A 100 20.02 8.96 -4.99
N ILE A 101 20.51 9.60 -6.05
CA ILE A 101 21.09 10.94 -6.02
C ILE A 101 19.95 11.94 -5.83
N LYS A 102 20.10 12.86 -4.88
CA LYS A 102 19.07 13.85 -4.53
C LYS A 102 19.56 15.29 -4.62
N ASP A 103 20.87 15.49 -4.54
CA ASP A 103 21.47 16.81 -4.66
C ASP A 103 21.29 17.32 -6.11
N PRO A 104 20.75 18.53 -6.32
CA PRO A 104 20.50 19.05 -7.66
C PRO A 104 21.74 19.17 -8.54
N GLU A 105 22.89 19.53 -7.97
CA GLU A 105 24.14 19.66 -8.72
C GLU A 105 24.71 18.28 -9.08
N GLU A 106 24.64 17.31 -8.16
CA GLU A 106 24.97 15.93 -8.49
C GLU A 106 24.02 15.32 -9.53
N ILE A 107 22.73 15.69 -9.53
CA ILE A 107 21.77 15.26 -10.56
C ILE A 107 22.17 15.80 -11.93
N LYS A 108 22.54 17.09 -12.03
CA LYS A 108 23.03 17.68 -13.29
C LYS A 108 24.28 16.96 -13.79
N LYS A 109 25.24 16.69 -12.89
CA LYS A 109 26.45 15.92 -13.24
C LYS A 109 26.10 14.51 -13.72
N ALA A 110 25.22 13.80 -13.00
CA ALA A 110 24.77 12.46 -13.37
C ALA A 110 24.07 12.45 -14.73
N TYR A 111 23.22 13.44 -15.02
CA TYR A 111 22.59 13.61 -16.33
C TYR A 111 23.65 13.75 -17.43
N SER A 112 24.62 14.66 -17.28
CA SER A 112 25.68 14.87 -18.27
C SER A 112 26.46 13.59 -18.55
N LEU A 113 26.86 12.87 -17.51
CA LEU A 113 27.55 11.58 -17.63
C LEU A 113 26.70 10.55 -18.40
N ILE A 114 25.39 10.48 -18.16
CA ILE A 114 24.52 9.55 -18.89
C ILE A 114 24.35 9.95 -20.35
N MET A 115 24.29 11.25 -20.67
CA MET A 115 24.23 11.75 -22.04
C MET A 115 25.49 11.43 -22.85
N GLU A 116 26.66 11.32 -22.20
CA GLU A 116 27.89 10.83 -22.84
C GLU A 116 27.79 9.34 -23.24
N THR A 117 26.94 8.57 -22.56
CA THR A 117 26.75 7.13 -22.83
C THR A 117 25.63 6.88 -23.84
N THR A 118 24.50 7.59 -23.72
CA THR A 118 23.35 7.39 -24.61
C THR A 118 22.42 8.61 -24.66
N GLU A 119 21.95 8.94 -25.86
CA GLU A 119 20.89 9.95 -26.08
C GLU A 119 19.50 9.32 -26.22
N ALA A 120 19.38 7.99 -26.15
CA ALA A 120 18.14 7.26 -26.47
C ALA A 120 16.93 7.63 -25.60
N PHE A 121 17.17 8.20 -24.41
CA PHE A 121 16.13 8.60 -23.46
C PHE A 121 16.12 10.11 -23.19
N LYS A 122 16.83 10.90 -24.00
CA LYS A 122 16.99 12.35 -23.80
C LYS A 122 15.63 13.05 -23.73
N GLU A 123 14.69 12.70 -24.60
CA GLU A 123 13.33 13.26 -24.59
C GLU A 123 12.64 13.10 -23.22
N PHE A 124 12.74 11.93 -22.60
CA PHE A 124 12.17 11.69 -21.27
C PHE A 124 12.97 12.34 -20.14
N MET A 125 14.30 12.43 -20.29
CA MET A 125 15.16 13.06 -19.29
C MET A 125 15.05 14.58 -19.30
N ASP A 126 14.70 15.17 -20.45
CA ASP A 126 14.56 16.60 -20.64
C ASP A 126 13.15 17.11 -20.36
N ASP A 127 12.14 16.23 -20.36
CA ASP A 127 10.74 16.55 -20.07
C ASP A 127 10.56 17.18 -18.67
N ASP A 128 10.03 18.41 -18.64
CA ASP A 128 9.86 19.19 -17.42
C ASP A 128 8.81 18.57 -16.48
N PHE A 129 7.76 17.96 -17.02
CA PHE A 129 6.73 17.30 -16.23
C PHE A 129 7.31 16.07 -15.51
N LEU A 130 8.11 15.25 -16.20
CA LEU A 130 8.76 14.08 -15.62
C LEU A 130 9.81 14.46 -14.57
N LYS A 131 10.52 15.58 -14.76
CA LYS A 131 11.47 16.15 -13.76
C LYS A 131 10.74 16.65 -12.52
N GLU A 132 9.70 17.48 -12.69
CA GLU A 132 8.93 18.05 -11.59
C GLU A 132 8.31 16.95 -10.72
N ASN A 133 7.84 15.87 -11.35
CA ASN A 133 7.23 14.73 -10.69
C ASN A 133 8.25 13.64 -10.26
N LYS A 134 9.56 13.88 -10.43
CA LYS A 134 10.66 12.97 -10.03
C LYS A 134 10.54 11.56 -10.62
N VAL A 135 9.97 11.47 -11.82
CA VAL A 135 9.82 10.22 -12.56
C VAL A 135 11.19 9.73 -13.02
N VAL A 136 12.07 10.61 -13.48
CA VAL A 136 13.46 10.26 -13.82
C VAL A 136 14.31 10.31 -12.56
N GLY A 137 14.88 9.17 -12.16
CA GLY A 137 15.78 9.05 -11.01
C GLY A 137 17.20 8.69 -11.41
N TYR A 138 18.17 9.35 -10.80
CA TYR A 138 19.60 9.05 -10.94
C TYR A 138 20.12 8.32 -9.71
N TYR A 139 21.01 7.37 -9.93
CA TYR A 139 21.48 6.45 -8.90
C TYR A 139 22.98 6.29 -8.98
N ARG A 140 23.60 6.21 -7.81
CA ARG A 140 25.04 6.03 -7.61
C ARG A 140 25.27 4.69 -6.92
N ILE A 141 26.12 3.86 -7.49
CA ILE A 141 26.59 2.61 -6.91
C ILE A 141 28.01 2.85 -6.42
N LYS A 142 28.23 2.64 -5.13
CA LYS A 142 29.56 2.64 -4.51
C LYS A 142 30.06 1.20 -4.42
N PRO A 143 31.08 0.79 -5.20
CA PRO A 143 31.63 -0.55 -5.13
C PRO A 143 32.21 -0.83 -3.74
N THR A 144 31.96 -2.03 -3.24
CA THR A 144 32.58 -2.58 -2.01
C THR A 144 33.54 -3.71 -2.33
N THR A 145 33.29 -4.43 -3.42
CA THR A 145 34.17 -5.43 -4.01
C THR A 145 34.01 -5.36 -5.53
N ILE A 146 35.13 -5.34 -6.26
CA ILE A 146 35.16 -5.51 -7.72
C ILE A 146 35.95 -6.79 -7.99
N LYS A 147 35.32 -7.74 -8.66
CA LYS A 147 35.92 -9.00 -9.08
C LYS A 147 36.03 -9.01 -10.60
N TYR A 148 37.27 -9.07 -11.09
CA TYR A 148 37.58 -9.32 -12.48
C TYR A 148 37.50 -10.82 -12.76
N VAL A 149 36.82 -11.18 -13.84
CA VAL A 149 36.66 -12.56 -14.30
C VAL A 149 37.11 -12.64 -15.75
N ASP A 150 37.96 -13.61 -16.07
CA ASP A 150 38.40 -13.90 -17.43
C ASP A 150 38.65 -15.41 -17.58
N PHE A 151 37.76 -16.11 -18.28
CA PHE A 151 37.83 -17.57 -18.37
C PHE A 151 38.97 -18.09 -19.26
N PHE A 152 39.62 -17.21 -20.05
CA PHE A 152 40.73 -17.56 -20.94
C PHE A 152 42.12 -17.28 -20.35
N GLN A 153 42.19 -16.67 -19.16
CA GLN A 153 43.46 -16.47 -18.43
C GLN A 153 43.73 -17.60 -17.43
N ASP A 154 45.02 -17.77 -17.09
CA ASP A 154 45.44 -18.71 -16.05
C ASP A 154 44.86 -18.33 -14.67
N GLU A 155 44.98 -17.06 -14.30
CA GLU A 155 44.30 -16.48 -13.13
C GLU A 155 42.90 -16.02 -13.55
N LYS A 156 41.94 -16.93 -13.47
CA LYS A 156 40.55 -16.68 -13.92
C LYS A 156 39.79 -15.65 -13.08
N PHE A 157 40.24 -15.40 -11.85
CA PHE A 157 39.57 -14.55 -10.89
C PHE A 157 40.57 -13.70 -10.13
N GLU A 158 40.39 -12.39 -10.20
CA GLU A 158 41.14 -11.40 -9.41
C GLU A 158 40.14 -10.43 -8.78
N TRP A 159 40.42 -9.88 -7.59
CA TRP A 159 39.49 -8.94 -6.96
C TRP A 159 40.18 -7.91 -6.09
N LYS A 160 39.52 -6.75 -5.94
CA LYS A 160 39.88 -5.67 -5.03
C LYS A 160 38.68 -5.27 -4.20
N THR A 161 38.91 -4.89 -2.95
CA THR A 161 37.85 -4.50 -2.00
C THR A 161 38.01 -3.06 -1.57
N TYR A 162 36.89 -2.41 -1.28
CA TYR A 162 36.79 -1.03 -0.82
C TYR A 162 36.09 -0.98 0.55
N PRO A 163 36.81 -1.28 1.65
CA PRO A 163 36.20 -1.35 2.98
C PRO A 163 35.56 -0.03 3.43
N HIS A 164 36.12 1.11 3.01
CA HIS A 164 35.63 2.45 3.35
C HIS A 164 34.28 2.78 2.71
N ASN A 165 33.91 2.08 1.63
CA ASN A 165 32.60 2.22 0.98
C ASN A 165 31.50 1.42 1.69
N LYS A 166 31.84 0.50 2.61
CA LYS A 166 30.86 -0.22 3.40
C LYS A 166 30.27 0.70 4.46
N SER A 167 28.95 0.78 4.50
CA SER A 167 28.27 1.45 5.59
C SER A 167 28.53 0.73 6.93
N SER A 168 28.55 1.48 8.03
CA SER A 168 28.60 0.90 9.37
C SER A 168 27.49 -0.14 9.54
N ALA A 169 27.85 -1.37 9.91
CA ALA A 169 26.91 -2.49 9.99
C ALA A 169 25.71 -2.18 10.90
N ILE A 170 25.96 -1.53 12.04
CA ILE A 170 24.92 -1.12 13.00
C ILE A 170 23.98 -0.08 12.35
N LYS A 171 24.54 0.97 11.74
CA LYS A 171 23.76 2.02 11.08
C LYS A 171 22.95 1.47 9.90
N PHE A 172 23.53 0.53 9.16
CA PHE A 172 22.89 -0.17 8.06
C PHE A 172 21.70 -1.01 8.53
N ILE A 173 21.90 -1.85 9.55
CA ILE A 173 20.84 -2.70 10.13
C ILE A 173 19.70 -1.84 10.66
N PHE A 174 20.01 -0.77 11.39
CA PHE A 174 19.01 0.15 11.93
C PHE A 174 18.20 0.82 10.82
N LYS A 175 18.87 1.35 9.78
CA LYS A 175 18.20 1.96 8.62
C LYS A 175 17.32 0.95 7.88
N LEU A 176 17.81 -0.27 7.69
CA LEU A 176 17.06 -1.35 7.05
C LEU A 176 15.82 -1.73 7.88
N ALA A 177 15.93 -1.79 9.20
CA ALA A 177 14.81 -2.04 10.10
C ALA A 177 13.72 -0.97 9.96
N LEU A 178 14.09 0.32 9.98
CA LEU A 178 13.13 1.42 9.76
C LEU A 178 12.46 1.34 8.38
N LYS A 179 13.22 1.02 7.32
CA LYS A 179 12.66 0.83 5.98
C LYS A 179 11.70 -0.37 5.91
N ARG A 180 12.01 -1.45 6.63
CA ARG A 180 11.13 -2.62 6.75
C ARG A 180 9.84 -2.29 7.52
N ILE A 181 9.90 -1.48 8.57
CA ILE A 181 8.70 -0.98 9.26
C ILE A 181 7.83 -0.21 8.27
N GLY A 182 8.41 0.74 7.52
CA GLY A 182 7.68 1.48 6.50
C GLY A 182 7.08 0.59 5.39
N LEU A 183 7.80 -0.46 4.98
CA LEU A 183 7.27 -1.47 4.06
C LEU A 183 6.05 -2.17 4.64
N TRP A 184 6.13 -2.68 5.87
CA TRP A 184 5.00 -3.37 6.52
C TRP A 184 3.81 -2.44 6.74
N LEU A 185 4.03 -1.19 7.12
CA LEU A 185 2.96 -0.17 7.24
C LEU A 185 2.25 0.06 5.90
N ARG A 186 2.99 0.04 4.79
CA ARG A 186 2.43 0.10 3.43
C ARG A 186 1.65 -1.17 3.09
N THR A 187 2.21 -2.35 3.37
CA THR A 187 1.58 -3.66 3.10
C THR A 187 0.24 -3.81 3.81
N ILE A 188 0.18 -3.48 5.11
CA ILE A 188 -1.07 -3.58 5.88
C ILE A 188 -2.03 -2.41 5.61
N ARG A 189 -1.61 -1.45 4.76
CA ARG A 189 -2.33 -0.21 4.45
C ARG A 189 -2.71 0.56 5.73
N ALA A 190 -1.74 0.71 6.65
CA ALA A 190 -1.95 1.21 8.01
C ALA A 190 -2.80 2.51 8.13
N PRO A 191 -2.67 3.52 7.25
CA PRO A 191 -3.53 4.71 7.32
C PRO A 191 -5.03 4.41 7.22
N PHE A 192 -5.42 3.33 6.53
CA PHE A 192 -6.81 2.92 6.40
C PHE A 192 -7.39 2.31 7.68
N LEU A 193 -6.57 1.98 8.68
CA LEU A 193 -7.06 1.47 9.99
C LEU A 193 -7.91 2.49 10.74
N THR A 194 -7.82 3.77 10.36
CA THR A 194 -8.76 4.82 10.80
C THR A 194 -10.23 4.47 10.46
N ALA A 195 -10.47 3.71 9.39
CA ALA A 195 -11.80 3.22 9.02
C ALA A 195 -12.35 2.19 10.01
N THR A 196 -11.49 1.41 10.67
CA THR A 196 -11.88 0.49 11.76
C THR A 196 -12.05 1.22 13.09
N LEU A 197 -11.20 2.23 13.35
CA LEU A 197 -11.22 2.93 14.64
C LEU A 197 -12.57 3.61 14.90
N ALA A 198 -13.19 4.21 13.90
CA ALA A 198 -14.48 4.88 14.03
C ALA A 198 -15.62 3.94 14.50
N PRO A 199 -15.98 2.85 13.80
CA PRO A 199 -17.06 1.96 14.24
C PRO A 199 -16.79 1.26 15.58
N VAL A 200 -15.55 0.87 15.86
CA VAL A 200 -15.19 0.31 17.19
C VAL A 200 -15.39 1.36 18.28
N SER A 201 -15.03 2.62 18.03
CA SER A 201 -15.25 3.72 18.99
C SER A 201 -16.75 4.00 19.19
N ILE A 202 -17.57 3.91 18.14
CA ILE A 202 -19.03 4.06 18.25
C ILE A 202 -19.59 2.94 19.12
N GLY A 203 -19.28 1.66 18.83
CA GLY A 203 -19.76 0.54 19.62
C GLY A 203 -19.32 0.61 21.09
N ALA A 204 -18.11 1.10 21.34
CA ALA A 204 -17.60 1.31 22.69
C ALA A 204 -18.29 2.46 23.45
N ALA A 205 -18.63 3.54 22.76
CA ALA A 205 -19.33 4.68 23.33
C ALA A 205 -20.80 4.36 23.64
N VAL A 206 -21.49 3.66 22.73
CA VAL A 206 -22.86 3.16 22.98
C VAL A 206 -22.85 2.22 24.19
N ALA A 207 -21.88 1.29 24.26
CA ALA A 207 -21.76 0.38 25.40
C ALA A 207 -21.54 1.12 26.71
N PHE A 208 -20.75 2.21 26.69
CA PHE A 208 -20.54 3.05 27.85
C PHE A 208 -21.83 3.75 28.29
N SER A 209 -22.64 4.26 27.34
CA SER A 209 -23.95 4.87 27.66
C SER A 209 -24.90 3.85 28.29
N ASP A 210 -25.02 2.66 27.70
CA ASP A 210 -25.87 1.59 28.24
C ASP A 210 -25.44 1.17 29.66
N LEU A 211 -24.14 1.05 29.90
CA LEU A 211 -23.60 0.75 31.24
C LEU A 211 -23.86 1.89 32.22
N ARG A 212 -23.76 3.14 31.78
CA ARG A 212 -24.08 4.32 32.60
C ARG A 212 -25.54 4.32 33.03
N ASP A 213 -26.45 4.05 32.11
CA ASP A 213 -27.89 4.02 32.38
C ASP A 213 -28.27 2.85 33.29
N ALA A 214 -27.53 1.73 33.20
CA ALA A 214 -27.66 0.59 34.11
C ALA A 214 -26.96 0.78 35.48
N GLY A 215 -26.20 1.87 35.68
CA GLY A 215 -25.42 2.10 36.90
C GLY A 215 -24.22 1.14 37.07
N LEU A 216 -23.65 0.67 35.96
CA LEU A 216 -22.57 -0.33 35.86
C LEU A 216 -21.31 0.21 35.16
N THR A 217 -21.11 1.53 35.14
CA THR A 217 -20.00 2.19 34.43
C THR A 217 -18.62 1.64 34.81
N GLU A 218 -18.43 1.26 36.08
CA GLU A 218 -17.19 0.68 36.61
C GLU A 218 -16.84 -0.67 35.97
N THR A 219 -17.79 -1.34 35.31
CA THR A 219 -17.58 -2.60 34.61
C THR A 219 -17.04 -2.43 33.20
N TRP A 220 -17.00 -1.20 32.66
CA TRP A 220 -16.42 -0.92 31.35
C TRP A 220 -14.93 -1.29 31.35
N SER A 221 -14.52 -2.17 30.43
CA SER A 221 -13.20 -2.77 30.46
C SER A 221 -12.27 -2.24 29.36
N PRO A 222 -11.24 -1.43 29.69
CA PRO A 222 -10.23 -1.00 28.73
C PRO A 222 -9.50 -2.19 28.09
N ARG A 223 -9.32 -3.28 28.85
CA ARG A 223 -8.70 -4.51 28.35
C ARG A 223 -9.52 -5.11 27.21
N LEU A 224 -10.83 -5.27 27.40
CA LEU A 224 -11.69 -5.84 26.35
C LEU A 224 -11.75 -4.93 25.13
N PHE A 225 -11.81 -3.61 25.32
CA PHE A 225 -11.77 -2.63 24.23
C PHE A 225 -10.53 -2.80 23.34
N TRP A 226 -9.34 -2.85 23.93
CA TRP A 226 -8.10 -3.00 23.14
C TRP A 226 -8.00 -4.36 22.44
N ILE A 227 -8.53 -5.43 23.05
CA ILE A 227 -8.58 -6.76 22.42
C ILE A 227 -9.52 -6.75 21.20
N VAL A 228 -10.71 -6.17 21.35
CA VAL A 228 -11.68 -6.00 20.25
C VAL A 228 -11.06 -5.16 19.12
N LEU A 229 -10.48 -4.01 19.44
CA LEU A 229 -9.85 -3.14 18.45
C LEU A 229 -8.73 -3.85 17.70
N THR A 230 -7.92 -4.65 18.40
CA THR A 230 -6.85 -5.46 17.79
C THR A 230 -7.45 -6.49 16.83
N GLY A 231 -8.49 -7.22 17.24
CA GLY A 231 -9.17 -8.20 16.39
C GLY A 231 -9.80 -7.57 15.15
N ALA A 232 -10.43 -6.40 15.29
CA ALA A 232 -11.03 -5.65 14.19
C ALA A 232 -9.98 -5.11 13.22
N CYS A 233 -8.87 -4.56 13.73
CA CYS A 233 -7.74 -4.12 12.90
C CYS A 233 -7.15 -5.29 12.12
N LEU A 234 -6.94 -6.46 12.75
CA LEU A 234 -6.48 -7.66 12.05
C LEU A 234 -7.46 -8.11 10.97
N ALA A 235 -8.77 -7.96 11.18
CA ALA A 235 -9.78 -8.30 10.18
C ALA A 235 -9.65 -7.38 8.95
N GLN A 236 -9.46 -6.08 9.17
CA GLN A 236 -9.22 -5.14 8.08
C GLN A 236 -7.87 -5.41 7.36
N ILE A 237 -6.81 -5.73 8.10
CA ILE A 237 -5.50 -6.09 7.52
C ILE A 237 -5.66 -7.34 6.64
N ALA A 238 -6.41 -8.34 7.10
CA ALA A 238 -6.70 -9.54 6.33
C ALA A 238 -7.45 -9.22 5.03
N THR A 239 -8.51 -8.40 5.10
CA THR A 239 -9.26 -7.96 3.92
C THR A 239 -8.38 -7.21 2.93
N ASN A 240 -7.54 -6.28 3.40
CA ASN A 240 -6.65 -5.49 2.56
C ASN A 240 -5.58 -6.34 1.89
N ALA A 241 -4.91 -7.22 2.63
CA ALA A 241 -3.89 -8.11 2.08
C ALA A 241 -4.49 -9.17 1.14
N SER A 242 -5.68 -9.68 1.45
CA SER A 242 -6.45 -10.56 0.57
C SER A 242 -6.80 -9.83 -0.73
N ASN A 243 -7.28 -8.59 -0.64
CA ASN A 243 -7.57 -7.75 -1.81
C ASN A 243 -6.33 -7.57 -2.71
N ASP A 244 -5.19 -7.16 -2.15
CA ASP A 244 -3.94 -6.99 -2.90
C ASP A 244 -3.49 -8.31 -3.59
N TYR A 245 -3.65 -9.46 -2.92
CA TYR A 245 -3.31 -10.75 -3.52
C TYR A 245 -4.25 -11.11 -4.67
N PHE A 246 -5.56 -11.05 -4.45
CA PHE A 246 -6.53 -11.49 -5.46
C PHE A 246 -6.61 -10.52 -6.64
N ASP A 247 -6.47 -9.21 -6.42
CA ASP A 247 -6.44 -8.20 -7.47
C ASP A 247 -5.14 -8.28 -8.31
N HIS A 248 -4.04 -8.78 -7.74
CA HIS A 248 -2.86 -9.19 -8.51
C HIS A 248 -3.14 -10.44 -9.37
N THR A 249 -3.75 -11.49 -8.79
CA THR A 249 -4.01 -12.74 -9.53
C THR A 249 -5.06 -12.59 -10.64
N SER A 250 -5.95 -11.60 -10.53
CA SER A 250 -6.93 -11.24 -11.56
C SER A 250 -6.40 -10.24 -12.59
N ASN A 251 -5.15 -9.78 -12.45
CA ASN A 251 -4.50 -8.76 -13.27
C ASN A 251 -5.12 -7.34 -13.14
N ALA A 252 -6.00 -7.12 -12.15
CA ALA A 252 -6.67 -5.83 -11.93
C ALA A 252 -5.66 -4.71 -11.62
N ASP A 253 -4.77 -4.99 -10.67
CA ASP A 253 -3.76 -4.02 -10.23
C ASP A 253 -2.71 -3.76 -11.32
N GLU A 254 -2.37 -4.73 -12.16
CA GLU A 254 -1.42 -4.60 -13.26
C GLU A 254 -1.96 -3.68 -14.37
N MET A 255 -3.28 -3.71 -14.58
CA MET A 255 -3.97 -2.85 -15.53
C MET A 255 -4.13 -1.42 -15.04
N ASN A 256 -4.14 -1.20 -13.72
CA ASN A 256 -4.21 0.14 -13.15
C ASN A 256 -2.89 0.92 -13.38
N LYS A 257 -2.94 1.92 -14.27
CA LYS A 257 -1.80 2.79 -14.60
C LYS A 257 -1.78 4.12 -13.84
N VAL A 258 -2.85 4.45 -13.13
CA VAL A 258 -3.04 5.73 -12.43
C VAL A 258 -3.18 5.52 -10.92
N ALA A 259 -2.41 4.54 -10.43
CA ALA A 259 -2.41 4.15 -9.03
C ALA A 259 -2.07 5.33 -8.11
N SER A 260 -2.77 5.44 -6.99
CA SER A 260 -2.60 6.51 -6.00
C SER A 260 -2.53 5.96 -4.58
N PRO A 261 -2.29 6.79 -3.54
CA PRO A 261 -2.33 6.31 -2.16
C PRO A 261 -3.66 5.67 -1.75
N PHE A 262 -4.77 5.96 -2.46
CA PHE A 262 -6.10 5.50 -2.11
C PHE A 262 -6.66 4.36 -2.99
N ASN A 263 -6.00 4.04 -4.10
CA ASN A 263 -6.53 3.10 -5.12
C ASN A 263 -5.42 2.14 -5.63
N GLY A 264 -5.80 1.11 -6.40
CA GLY A 264 -4.83 0.18 -7.03
C GLY A 264 -3.96 -0.64 -6.06
N GLY A 265 -4.50 -1.00 -4.89
CA GLY A 265 -3.79 -1.81 -3.88
C GLY A 265 -2.65 -1.08 -3.14
N SER A 266 -1.85 -1.81 -2.36
CA SER A 266 -0.63 -1.23 -1.74
C SER A 266 0.53 -1.05 -2.74
N ARG A 267 0.43 -1.65 -3.93
CA ARG A 267 1.45 -1.78 -4.97
C ARG A 267 2.70 -2.60 -4.57
N VAL A 268 2.76 -3.19 -3.37
CA VAL A 268 3.99 -3.87 -2.90
C VAL A 268 4.35 -5.08 -3.75
N ILE A 269 3.36 -5.73 -4.38
CA ILE A 269 3.57 -6.83 -5.33
C ILE A 269 4.08 -6.27 -6.66
N GLN A 270 3.40 -5.27 -7.22
CA GLN A 270 3.70 -4.73 -8.56
C GLN A 270 5.08 -4.06 -8.62
N VAL A 271 5.52 -3.44 -7.51
CA VAL A 271 6.89 -2.90 -7.39
C VAL A 271 7.90 -3.90 -6.83
N GLY A 272 7.52 -5.17 -6.65
CA GLY A 272 8.39 -6.27 -6.25
C GLY A 272 9.01 -6.13 -4.86
N LEU A 273 8.36 -5.41 -3.94
CA LEU A 273 8.81 -5.30 -2.55
C LEU A 273 8.42 -6.51 -1.71
N MET A 274 7.33 -7.19 -2.09
CA MET A 274 6.89 -8.46 -1.51
C MET A 274 6.48 -9.42 -2.62
N THR A 275 6.61 -10.72 -2.37
CA THR A 275 6.03 -11.74 -3.26
C THR A 275 4.52 -11.86 -3.00
N PRO A 276 3.72 -12.29 -4.00
CA PRO A 276 2.30 -12.57 -3.79
C PRO A 276 2.06 -13.53 -2.62
N GLY A 277 2.89 -14.57 -2.48
CA GLY A 277 2.80 -15.52 -1.37
C GLY A 277 3.02 -14.90 0.01
N GLN A 278 3.88 -13.88 0.14
CA GLN A 278 4.06 -13.16 1.41
C GLN A 278 2.83 -12.32 1.76
N VAL A 279 2.20 -11.70 0.75
CA VAL A 279 0.98 -10.91 0.95
C VAL A 279 -0.19 -11.83 1.32
N LEU A 280 -0.33 -12.99 0.66
CA LEU A 280 -1.32 -14.00 1.02
C LEU A 280 -1.10 -14.53 2.44
N LEU A 281 0.14 -14.83 2.82
CA LEU A 281 0.46 -15.26 4.19
C LEU A 281 0.09 -14.18 5.21
N THR A 282 0.28 -12.90 4.87
CA THR A 282 -0.14 -11.77 5.72
C THR A 282 -1.65 -11.78 5.94
N ALA A 283 -2.43 -12.02 4.88
CA ALA A 283 -3.89 -12.13 4.97
C ALA A 283 -4.31 -13.31 5.88
N ILE A 284 -3.69 -14.48 5.69
CA ILE A 284 -3.99 -15.71 6.46
C ILE A 284 -3.65 -15.53 7.93
N VAL A 285 -2.46 -15.02 8.26
CA VAL A 285 -2.05 -14.80 9.65
C VAL A 285 -2.96 -13.78 10.33
N ALA A 286 -3.32 -12.70 9.63
CA ALA A 286 -4.21 -11.68 10.17
C ALA A 286 -5.61 -12.23 10.45
N ILE A 287 -6.23 -12.97 9.52
CA ILE A 287 -7.58 -13.52 9.73
C ILE A 287 -7.59 -14.61 10.81
N LEU A 288 -6.56 -15.45 10.89
CA LEU A 288 -6.42 -16.42 11.98
C LEU A 288 -6.26 -15.73 13.34
N GLY A 289 -5.54 -14.60 13.38
CA GLY A 289 -5.46 -13.74 14.55
C GLY A 289 -6.82 -13.17 14.96
N THR A 290 -7.59 -12.64 14.01
CA THR A 290 -8.97 -12.17 14.25
C THR A 290 -9.87 -13.28 14.79
N ILE A 291 -9.86 -14.47 14.17
CA ILE A 291 -10.66 -15.62 14.61
C ILE A 291 -10.26 -16.04 16.02
N THR A 292 -8.95 -16.13 16.29
CA THR A 292 -8.43 -16.49 17.62
C THR A 292 -8.90 -15.51 18.69
N ILE A 293 -8.82 -14.20 18.40
CA ILE A 293 -9.31 -13.15 19.31
C ILE A 293 -10.82 -13.24 19.49
N GLY A 294 -11.59 -13.43 18.42
CA GLY A 294 -13.05 -13.54 18.48
C GLY A 294 -13.50 -14.74 19.31
N LEU A 295 -12.89 -15.91 19.10
CA LEU A 295 -13.15 -17.13 19.89
C LEU A 295 -12.70 -16.99 21.34
N TYR A 296 -11.59 -16.31 21.59
CA TYR A 296 -11.14 -15.98 22.94
C TYR A 296 -12.17 -15.11 23.67
N LEU A 297 -12.62 -14.01 23.06
CA LEU A 297 -13.65 -13.14 23.62
C LEU A 297 -14.97 -13.88 23.82
N ASN A 298 -15.36 -14.75 22.87
CA ASN A 298 -16.56 -15.55 22.99
C ASN A 298 -16.52 -16.50 24.20
N LYS A 299 -15.35 -17.12 24.45
CA LYS A 299 -15.12 -17.94 25.63
C LYS A 299 -15.21 -17.14 26.92
N GLU A 300 -14.61 -15.95 26.96
CA GLU A 300 -14.64 -15.10 28.16
C GLU A 300 -16.07 -14.68 28.53
N ILE A 301 -16.93 -14.45 27.52
CA ILE A 301 -18.32 -14.01 27.74
C ILE A 301 -19.27 -15.18 28.02
N SER A 302 -19.17 -16.26 27.25
CA SER A 302 -20.13 -17.38 27.31
C SER A 302 -19.67 -18.57 28.17
N GLY A 303 -18.39 -18.59 28.58
CA GLY A 303 -17.75 -19.75 29.22
C GLY A 303 -17.25 -20.81 28.23
N GLU A 304 -17.69 -20.79 26.97
CA GLU A 304 -17.37 -21.78 25.94
C GLU A 304 -16.78 -21.14 24.69
N VAL A 305 -15.78 -21.79 24.08
CA VAL A 305 -15.13 -21.28 22.85
C VAL A 305 -16.13 -21.08 21.71
N PHE A 306 -17.06 -22.02 21.55
CA PHE A 306 -18.09 -22.00 20.51
C PHE A 306 -19.50 -21.78 21.09
N GLY A 307 -19.61 -21.11 22.25
CA GLY A 307 -20.90 -20.76 22.82
C GLY A 307 -21.74 -19.99 21.81
N ASN A 308 -23.03 -20.33 21.70
CA ASN A 308 -23.95 -19.73 20.73
C ASN A 308 -24.32 -18.30 21.14
N THR A 309 -23.49 -17.33 20.74
CA THR A 309 -23.68 -15.92 21.05
C THR A 309 -23.82 -15.07 19.79
N PRO A 310 -24.38 -13.85 19.90
CA PRO A 310 -24.27 -12.85 18.83
C PRO A 310 -22.83 -12.61 18.37
N LEU A 311 -21.84 -12.64 19.29
CA LEU A 311 -20.42 -12.45 18.94
C LEU A 311 -19.92 -13.51 17.96
N LEU A 312 -20.28 -14.78 18.18
CA LEU A 312 -19.90 -15.88 17.29
C LEU A 312 -20.45 -15.63 15.88
N TRP A 313 -21.72 -15.24 15.76
CA TRP A 313 -22.37 -14.99 14.47
C TRP A 313 -21.84 -13.75 13.75
N VAL A 314 -21.59 -12.64 14.45
CA VAL A 314 -20.91 -11.48 13.83
C VAL A 314 -19.49 -11.83 13.41
N GLY A 315 -18.79 -12.70 14.14
CA GLY A 315 -17.47 -13.22 13.76
C GLY A 315 -17.50 -14.07 12.50
N VAL A 316 -18.50 -14.97 12.37
CA VAL A 316 -18.72 -15.80 11.16
C VAL A 316 -19.03 -14.91 9.96
N ILE A 317 -19.98 -13.98 10.10
CA ILE A 317 -20.35 -13.05 9.04
C ILE A 317 -19.16 -12.16 8.66
N GLY A 318 -18.47 -11.58 9.64
CA GLY A 318 -17.30 -10.71 9.41
C GLY A 318 -16.17 -11.44 8.69
N THR A 319 -15.89 -12.69 9.06
CA THR A 319 -14.88 -13.53 8.38
C THR A 319 -15.29 -13.83 6.94
N PHE A 320 -16.57 -14.16 6.72
CA PHE A 320 -17.12 -14.38 5.38
C PHE A 320 -17.00 -13.12 4.51
N LEU A 321 -17.38 -11.95 5.05
CA LEU A 321 -17.29 -10.68 4.34
C LEU A 321 -15.82 -10.33 4.02
N SER A 322 -14.91 -10.52 4.96
CA SER A 322 -13.47 -10.25 4.78
C SER A 322 -12.84 -11.10 3.68
N LEU A 323 -13.00 -12.43 3.76
CA LEU A 323 -12.37 -13.35 2.80
C LEU A 323 -13.13 -13.41 1.47
N GLY A 324 -14.46 -13.37 1.52
CA GLY A 324 -15.34 -13.41 0.35
C GLY A 324 -15.37 -12.12 -0.45
N TYR A 325 -14.82 -11.01 0.07
CA TYR A 325 -14.81 -9.72 -0.61
C TYR A 325 -14.13 -9.81 -1.99
N THR A 326 -12.89 -10.28 -2.05
CA THR A 326 -12.13 -10.47 -3.30
C THR A 326 -11.72 -11.91 -3.53
N GLY A 327 -11.82 -12.78 -2.52
CA GLY A 327 -11.36 -14.15 -2.59
C GLY A 327 -12.20 -15.06 -3.46
N ASP A 328 -11.53 -15.97 -4.15
CA ASP A 328 -12.16 -17.06 -4.89
C ASP A 328 -12.86 -18.06 -3.97
N PRO A 329 -14.01 -18.62 -4.38
CA PRO A 329 -14.78 -18.36 -5.61
C PRO A 329 -15.85 -17.25 -5.47
N ILE A 330 -15.93 -16.59 -4.30
CA ILE A 330 -17.05 -15.72 -3.92
C ILE A 330 -16.97 -14.36 -4.62
N ARG A 331 -15.83 -13.67 -4.54
CA ARG A 331 -15.54 -12.37 -5.16
C ARG A 331 -16.69 -11.34 -5.10
N LEU A 332 -17.20 -11.02 -3.92
CA LEU A 332 -18.32 -10.06 -3.74
C LEU A 332 -18.05 -8.72 -4.43
N GLY A 333 -16.83 -8.17 -4.30
CA GLY A 333 -16.41 -6.92 -4.93
C GLY A 333 -16.44 -6.95 -6.47
N TYR A 334 -16.21 -8.11 -7.08
CA TYR A 334 -16.28 -8.28 -8.53
C TYR A 334 -17.71 -8.43 -9.04
N LYS A 335 -18.62 -8.88 -8.18
CA LYS A 335 -20.04 -9.14 -8.52
C LYS A 335 -20.95 -7.92 -8.25
N GLY A 336 -20.38 -6.81 -7.76
CA GLY A 336 -21.12 -5.62 -7.37
C GLY A 336 -21.89 -5.81 -6.07
N LEU A 337 -21.34 -6.57 -5.13
CA LEU A 337 -21.81 -6.69 -3.74
C LEU A 337 -20.76 -6.14 -2.75
N GLY A 338 -19.67 -5.56 -3.26
CA GLY A 338 -18.55 -5.11 -2.43
C GLY A 338 -18.91 -3.95 -1.52
N GLU A 339 -19.65 -2.98 -2.05
CA GLU A 339 -20.11 -1.78 -1.35
C GLU A 339 -20.99 -2.16 -0.14
N ILE A 340 -21.92 -3.11 -0.35
CA ILE A 340 -22.75 -3.68 0.72
C ILE A 340 -21.90 -4.46 1.72
N ALA A 341 -20.97 -5.29 1.25
CA ALA A 341 -20.10 -6.07 2.13
C ALA A 341 -19.27 -5.17 3.07
N ILE A 342 -18.75 -4.06 2.55
CA ILE A 342 -18.02 -3.06 3.34
C ILE A 342 -18.95 -2.37 4.33
N ALA A 343 -20.14 -1.93 3.91
CA ALA A 343 -21.11 -1.29 4.80
C ALA A 343 -21.50 -2.21 5.97
N LEU A 344 -21.79 -3.49 5.68
CA LEU A 344 -22.16 -4.48 6.71
C LEU A 344 -21.00 -4.82 7.64
N GLY A 345 -19.80 -5.01 7.08
CA GLY A 345 -18.61 -5.40 7.83
C GLY A 345 -18.13 -4.32 8.78
N PHE A 346 -18.00 -3.09 8.31
CA PHE A 346 -17.51 -1.97 9.13
C PHE A 346 -18.62 -1.32 9.96
N GLY A 347 -19.87 -1.33 9.50
CA GLY A 347 -21.00 -0.81 10.26
C GLY A 347 -21.49 -1.82 11.30
N PRO A 348 -22.62 -2.52 11.06
CA PRO A 348 -23.23 -3.40 12.05
C PRO A 348 -22.28 -4.43 12.66
N VAL A 349 -21.46 -5.13 11.87
CA VAL A 349 -20.61 -6.22 12.39
C VAL A 349 -19.60 -5.72 13.43
N MET A 350 -18.83 -4.67 13.11
CA MET A 350 -17.85 -4.10 14.04
C MET A 350 -18.52 -3.40 15.23
N VAL A 351 -19.58 -2.62 14.98
CA VAL A 351 -20.27 -1.86 16.04
C VAL A 351 -20.97 -2.81 17.02
N LEU A 352 -21.78 -3.75 16.52
CA LEU A 352 -22.48 -4.73 17.37
C LEU A 352 -21.53 -5.67 18.08
N GLY A 353 -20.47 -6.15 17.41
CA GLY A 353 -19.48 -7.02 18.03
C GLY A 353 -18.75 -6.32 19.18
N THR A 354 -18.37 -5.05 18.98
CA THR A 354 -17.76 -4.24 20.03
C THR A 354 -18.73 -3.99 21.18
N HIS A 355 -19.96 -3.59 20.84
CA HIS A 355 -21.02 -3.32 21.79
C HIS A 355 -21.32 -4.54 22.68
N TYR A 356 -21.53 -5.71 22.07
CA TYR A 356 -21.83 -6.96 22.76
C TYR A 356 -20.74 -7.35 23.76
N VAL A 357 -19.46 -7.23 23.37
CA VAL A 357 -18.33 -7.57 24.26
C VAL A 357 -18.29 -6.63 25.47
N LEU A 358 -18.44 -5.33 25.24
CA LEU A 358 -18.30 -4.32 26.29
C LEU A 358 -19.53 -4.21 27.20
N THR A 359 -20.70 -4.69 26.77
CA THR A 359 -21.92 -4.77 27.58
C THR A 359 -22.16 -6.15 28.20
N SER A 360 -21.15 -7.03 28.20
CA SER A 360 -21.30 -8.42 28.69
C SER A 360 -21.87 -8.53 30.10
N THR A 361 -21.60 -7.57 30.99
CA THR A 361 -22.17 -7.53 32.35
C THR A 361 -23.69 -7.30 32.39
N ILE A 362 -24.29 -6.73 31.34
CA ILE A 362 -25.73 -6.50 31.23
C ILE A 362 -26.46 -7.78 30.79
N HIS A 363 -25.88 -8.53 29.86
CA HIS A 363 -26.60 -9.60 29.13
C HIS A 363 -26.03 -11.02 29.30
N ASN A 364 -24.93 -11.19 30.05
CA ASN A 364 -24.33 -12.52 30.28
C ASN A 364 -25.29 -13.56 30.87
N THR A 365 -26.27 -13.14 31.66
CA THR A 365 -27.28 -14.00 32.29
C THR A 365 -28.55 -14.12 31.45
N ASN A 366 -28.90 -13.07 30.71
CA ASN A 366 -30.07 -13.04 29.85
C ASN A 366 -29.83 -12.17 28.62
N LEU A 367 -29.79 -12.81 27.44
CA LEU A 367 -29.57 -12.15 26.16
C LEU A 367 -30.64 -11.10 25.83
N SER A 368 -31.86 -11.21 26.37
CA SER A 368 -32.92 -10.21 26.13
C SER A 368 -32.59 -8.83 26.69
N ASN A 369 -31.62 -8.73 27.60
CA ASN A 369 -31.17 -7.47 28.16
C ASN A 369 -30.18 -6.73 27.23
N TRP A 370 -29.72 -7.37 26.17
CA TRP A 370 -28.79 -6.73 25.24
C TRP A 370 -29.53 -5.73 24.34
N ASN A 371 -29.23 -4.44 24.53
CA ASN A 371 -29.75 -3.34 23.72
C ASN A 371 -29.04 -3.25 22.35
N TRP A 372 -29.22 -4.27 21.51
CA TRP A 372 -28.60 -4.32 20.19
C TRP A 372 -29.17 -3.28 19.21
N ILE A 373 -30.40 -2.81 19.44
CA ILE A 373 -31.10 -1.87 18.55
C ILE A 373 -30.34 -0.54 18.51
N ASP A 374 -29.91 -0.03 19.67
CA ASP A 374 -29.25 1.27 19.75
C ASP A 374 -27.89 1.26 19.07
N ALA A 375 -27.10 0.21 19.32
CA ALA A 375 -25.85 -0.03 18.60
C ALA A 375 -26.05 -0.23 17.09
N PHE A 376 -27.14 -0.89 16.67
CA PHE A 376 -27.45 -1.06 15.26
C PHE A 376 -27.77 0.28 14.58
N ILE A 377 -28.66 1.11 15.15
CA ILE A 377 -29.00 2.41 14.55
C ILE A 377 -27.79 3.35 14.54
N ALA A 378 -26.97 3.35 15.59
CA ALA A 378 -25.73 4.13 15.66
C ALA A 378 -24.71 3.72 14.58
N SER A 379 -24.79 2.48 14.08
CA SER A 379 -23.92 1.98 13.02
C SER A 379 -24.32 2.42 11.61
N ILE A 380 -25.57 2.85 11.39
CA ILE A 380 -26.09 3.16 10.05
C ILE A 380 -25.30 4.30 9.37
N PRO A 381 -25.08 5.46 10.01
CA PRO A 381 -24.34 6.54 9.36
C PRO A 381 -22.92 6.12 8.97
N ILE A 382 -22.22 5.43 9.87
CA ILE A 382 -20.83 5.03 9.62
C ILE A 382 -20.74 3.93 8.56
N ALA A 383 -21.73 3.03 8.47
CA ALA A 383 -21.85 2.01 7.43
C ALA A 383 -21.95 2.63 6.03
N ILE A 384 -22.75 3.68 5.88
CA ILE A 384 -22.89 4.40 4.61
C ILE A 384 -21.60 5.15 4.29
N LEU A 385 -21.01 5.85 5.26
CA LEU A 385 -19.81 6.65 5.03
C LEU A 385 -18.57 5.82 4.68
N VAL A 386 -18.38 4.64 5.28
CA VAL A 386 -17.25 3.76 4.96
C VAL A 386 -17.40 3.12 3.58
N MET A 387 -18.63 2.77 3.19
CA MET A 387 -18.95 2.38 1.82
C MET A 387 -18.53 3.48 0.84
N LEU A 388 -18.79 4.75 1.17
CA LEU A 388 -18.44 5.88 0.31
C LEU A 388 -16.93 6.13 0.18
N ILE A 389 -16.12 5.73 1.16
CA ILE A 389 -14.65 5.75 1.03
C ILE A 389 -14.22 4.84 -0.11
N VAL A 390 -14.74 3.61 -0.16
CA VAL A 390 -14.38 2.68 -1.24
C VAL A 390 -15.02 3.12 -2.55
N TRP A 391 -16.26 3.62 -2.52
CA TRP A 391 -16.94 4.16 -3.68
C TRP A 391 -16.12 5.22 -4.41
N ILE A 392 -15.60 6.22 -3.70
CA ILE A 392 -14.84 7.30 -4.32
C ILE A 392 -13.48 6.82 -4.85
N ASN A 393 -12.87 5.81 -4.22
CA ASN A 393 -11.62 5.21 -4.70
C ASN A 393 -11.84 4.48 -6.05
N GLN A 394 -12.99 3.83 -6.20
CA GLN A 394 -13.34 3.09 -7.43
C GLN A 394 -13.48 3.98 -8.67
N PHE A 395 -13.64 5.30 -8.55
CA PHE A 395 -13.71 6.20 -9.73
C PHE A 395 -12.42 6.18 -10.55
N GLN A 396 -11.29 6.16 -9.86
CA GLN A 396 -9.98 6.12 -10.51
C GLN A 396 -9.66 4.73 -11.04
N ASP A 397 -10.20 3.69 -10.38
CA ASP A 397 -10.01 2.29 -10.77
C ASP A 397 -11.00 1.82 -11.85
N ALA A 398 -12.09 2.56 -12.10
CA ALA A 398 -13.20 2.09 -12.93
C ALA A 398 -12.78 1.61 -14.33
N PRO A 399 -11.88 2.28 -15.07
CA PRO A 399 -11.42 1.77 -16.36
C PRO A 399 -10.65 0.43 -16.24
N SER A 400 -9.78 0.28 -15.25
CA SER A 400 -9.03 -0.96 -15.03
C SER A 400 -9.90 -2.08 -14.47
N ASP A 401 -10.83 -1.77 -13.58
CA ASP A 401 -11.77 -2.72 -12.98
C ASP A 401 -12.71 -3.28 -14.06
N ALA A 402 -13.26 -2.43 -14.94
CA ALA A 402 -14.10 -2.88 -16.05
C ALA A 402 -13.34 -3.81 -17.01
N ALA A 403 -12.07 -3.53 -17.28
CA ALA A 403 -11.26 -4.31 -18.21
C ALA A 403 -10.96 -5.75 -17.73
N VAL A 404 -11.07 -6.02 -16.42
CA VAL A 404 -10.92 -7.36 -15.83
C VAL A 404 -12.24 -7.96 -15.34
N GLY A 405 -13.38 -7.34 -15.66
CA GLY A 405 -14.71 -7.82 -15.27
C GLY A 405 -15.05 -7.63 -13.78
N LYS A 406 -14.40 -6.68 -13.10
CA LYS A 406 -14.72 -6.29 -11.71
C LYS A 406 -15.86 -5.27 -11.74
N ASN A 407 -17.08 -5.78 -11.62
CA ASN A 407 -18.32 -5.01 -11.80
C ASN A 407 -18.75 -4.29 -10.52
N THR A 408 -17.95 -3.33 -10.06
CA THR A 408 -18.29 -2.42 -8.93
C THR A 408 -19.55 -1.60 -9.25
N TRP A 409 -20.17 -0.96 -8.25
CA TRP A 409 -21.32 -0.09 -8.53
C TRP A 409 -20.93 1.12 -9.38
N VAL A 410 -19.69 1.61 -9.25
CA VAL A 410 -19.16 2.66 -10.13
C VAL A 410 -19.14 2.20 -11.58
N VAL A 411 -18.58 1.02 -11.85
CA VAL A 411 -18.54 0.44 -13.21
C VAL A 411 -19.96 0.17 -13.74
N LYS A 412 -20.85 -0.43 -12.92
CA LYS A 412 -22.22 -0.74 -13.34
C LYS A 412 -23.08 0.50 -13.61
N ALA A 413 -22.87 1.58 -12.87
CA ALA A 413 -23.62 2.83 -13.03
C ALA A 413 -23.02 3.73 -14.12
N ALA A 414 -21.76 3.52 -14.50
CA ALA A 414 -21.12 4.25 -15.57
C ALA A 414 -21.82 4.00 -16.91
N THR A 415 -21.64 4.93 -17.84
CA THR A 415 -22.13 4.78 -19.22
C THR A 415 -20.93 4.83 -20.15
N GLU A 416 -20.81 3.85 -21.05
CA GLU A 416 -19.76 3.83 -22.06
C GLU A 416 -20.23 4.57 -23.31
N ASP A 417 -19.56 5.68 -23.62
CA ASP A 417 -19.80 6.49 -24.82
C ASP A 417 -18.46 7.05 -25.30
N GLY A 418 -17.66 6.19 -25.94
CA GLY A 418 -16.26 6.42 -26.30
C GLY A 418 -15.30 6.41 -25.08
N TRP A 419 -15.68 7.09 -24.00
CA TRP A 419 -15.03 7.08 -22.69
C TRP A 419 -16.04 6.72 -21.59
N MET A 420 -15.54 6.24 -20.45
CA MET A 420 -16.37 5.89 -19.30
C MET A 420 -16.90 7.17 -18.61
N ARG A 421 -18.20 7.43 -18.74
CA ARG A 421 -18.86 8.59 -18.13
C ARG A 421 -19.31 8.26 -16.70
N LEU A 422 -18.96 9.12 -15.74
CA LEU A 422 -19.08 8.86 -14.30
C LEU A 422 -20.09 9.78 -13.57
N GLU A 423 -20.98 10.46 -14.29
CA GLU A 423 -21.96 11.39 -13.69
C GLU A 423 -23.01 10.66 -12.87
N ARG A 424 -23.49 9.50 -13.34
CA ARG A 424 -24.45 8.65 -12.62
C ARG A 424 -23.87 8.13 -11.29
N PRO A 425 -22.69 7.47 -11.26
CA PRO A 425 -22.11 7.05 -9.99
C PRO A 425 -21.76 8.24 -9.09
N LEU A 426 -21.39 9.40 -9.65
CA LEU A 426 -21.14 10.60 -8.83
C LEU A 426 -22.43 11.13 -8.17
N LYS A 427 -23.55 11.12 -8.91
CA LYS A 427 -24.85 11.49 -8.35
C LYS A 427 -25.25 10.56 -7.21
N LEU A 428 -25.06 9.25 -7.38
CA LEU A 428 -25.35 8.25 -6.33
C LEU A 428 -24.43 8.44 -5.10
N TYR A 429 -23.14 8.69 -5.30
CA TYR A 429 -22.21 9.04 -4.22
C TYR A 429 -22.73 10.21 -3.39
N LYS A 430 -23.19 11.29 -4.05
CA LYS A 430 -23.74 12.46 -3.37
C LYS A 430 -25.04 12.16 -2.64
N LEU A 431 -25.93 11.36 -3.23
CA LEU A 431 -27.18 10.96 -2.59
C LEU A 431 -26.93 10.14 -1.33
N PHE A 432 -26.09 9.11 -1.39
CA PHE A 432 -25.74 8.32 -0.20
C PHE A 432 -25.02 9.15 0.87
N MET A 433 -24.19 10.12 0.47
CA MET A 433 -23.59 11.05 1.44
C MET A 433 -24.66 11.88 2.15
N ILE A 434 -25.68 12.35 1.43
CA ILE A 434 -26.84 13.04 2.03
C ILE A 434 -27.62 12.08 2.93
N ASP A 435 -27.87 10.83 2.50
CA ASP A 435 -28.58 9.81 3.27
C ASP A 435 -27.87 9.50 4.59
N ALA A 436 -26.52 9.50 4.61
CA ALA A 436 -25.76 9.34 5.85
C ALA A 436 -26.09 10.47 6.85
N PHE A 437 -26.11 11.73 6.43
CA PHE A 437 -26.47 12.85 7.32
C PHE A 437 -27.96 12.89 7.67
N LEU A 438 -28.84 12.50 6.74
CA LEU A 438 -30.27 12.33 7.04
C LEU A 438 -30.50 11.24 8.08
N SER A 439 -29.74 10.15 8.03
CA SER A 439 -29.83 9.08 9.03
C SER A 439 -29.42 9.58 10.42
N ILE A 440 -28.39 10.43 10.53
CA ILE A 440 -28.00 11.09 11.79
C ILE A 440 -29.14 11.98 12.31
N ALA A 441 -29.71 12.82 11.45
CA ALA A 441 -30.81 13.70 11.83
C ALA A 441 -32.04 12.89 12.27
N LEU A 442 -32.34 11.79 11.58
CA LEU A 442 -33.45 10.89 11.92
C LEU A 442 -33.24 10.22 13.27
N ILE A 443 -32.03 9.72 13.57
CA ILE A 443 -31.71 9.13 14.89
C ILE A 443 -31.90 10.17 15.99
N GLY A 444 -31.42 11.40 15.79
CA GLY A 444 -31.61 12.49 16.74
C GLY A 444 -33.08 12.83 16.96
N ILE A 445 -33.90 12.89 15.90
CA ILE A 445 -35.34 13.13 15.99
C ILE A 445 -36.04 11.97 16.72
N VAL A 446 -35.72 10.72 16.40
CA VAL A 446 -36.29 9.53 17.06
C VAL A 446 -35.98 9.52 18.56
N SER A 447 -34.79 9.98 18.96
CA SER A 447 -34.42 10.09 20.39
C SER A 447 -35.22 11.13 21.17
N LEU A 448 -35.92 12.06 20.49
CA LEU A 448 -36.83 13.01 21.17
C LEU A 448 -38.15 12.36 21.60
N PHE A 449 -38.52 11.24 20.97
CA PHE A 449 -39.82 10.58 21.17
C PHE A 449 -39.70 9.15 21.72
N THR A 450 -38.48 8.59 21.76
CA THR A 450 -38.21 7.21 22.17
C THR A 450 -36.95 7.14 23.02
N SER A 451 -36.69 5.99 23.65
CA SER A 451 -35.44 5.70 24.34
C SER A 451 -34.30 5.25 23.42
N TYR A 452 -34.49 5.30 22.11
CA TYR A 452 -33.48 4.90 21.13
C TYR A 452 -32.80 6.11 20.51
N GLY A 453 -31.48 6.02 20.35
CA GLY A 453 -30.63 7.10 19.87
C GLY A 453 -30.22 8.04 20.99
N ASN A 454 -29.57 9.14 20.59
CA ASN A 454 -29.07 10.13 21.52
C ASN A 454 -29.30 11.55 20.97
N ILE A 455 -29.88 12.44 21.78
CA ILE A 455 -30.19 13.82 21.35
C ILE A 455 -28.93 14.60 20.95
N TYR A 456 -27.78 14.32 21.56
CA TYR A 456 -26.52 14.96 21.24
C TYR A 456 -25.96 14.51 19.88
N ILE A 457 -26.52 13.49 19.22
CA ILE A 457 -26.04 12.99 17.93
C ILE A 457 -26.09 14.06 16.82
N PHE A 458 -26.89 15.11 16.97
CA PHE A 458 -26.90 16.25 16.05
C PHE A 458 -25.53 16.93 15.90
N ILE A 459 -24.61 16.80 16.87
CA ILE A 459 -23.23 17.30 16.71
C ILE A 459 -22.50 16.60 15.55
N ALA A 460 -22.87 15.37 15.21
CA ALA A 460 -22.31 14.62 14.10
C ALA A 460 -22.77 15.12 12.71
N LEU A 461 -23.62 16.16 12.66
CA LEU A 461 -23.94 16.90 11.43
C LEU A 461 -22.88 17.94 11.07
N ILE A 462 -21.97 18.31 11.98
CA ILE A 462 -20.92 19.32 11.73
C ILE A 462 -20.09 19.01 10.45
N PRO A 463 -19.68 17.75 10.18
CA PRO A 463 -18.94 17.42 8.96
C PRO A 463 -19.72 17.60 7.64
N ALA A 464 -21.02 17.91 7.66
CA ALA A 464 -21.80 18.19 6.45
C ALA A 464 -21.25 19.40 5.66
N LEU A 465 -20.61 20.36 6.33
CA LEU A 465 -19.92 21.47 5.67
C LEU A 465 -18.74 20.98 4.82
N LEU A 466 -18.01 19.96 5.29
CA LEU A 466 -16.95 19.33 4.54
C LEU A 466 -17.50 18.51 3.38
N ALA A 467 -18.65 17.84 3.55
CA ALA A 467 -19.36 17.15 2.47
C ALA A 467 -19.76 18.10 1.33
N TRP A 468 -20.26 19.29 1.66
CA TRP A 468 -20.56 20.31 0.66
C TRP A 468 -19.32 20.77 -0.11
N LYS A 469 -18.18 20.94 0.58
CA LYS A 469 -16.90 21.24 -0.09
C LYS A 469 -16.46 20.09 -1.01
N ALA A 470 -16.59 18.85 -0.55
CA ALA A 470 -16.28 17.67 -1.36
C ALA A 470 -17.16 17.59 -2.62
N PHE A 471 -18.45 17.96 -2.53
CA PHE A 471 -19.35 18.00 -3.67
C PHE A 471 -18.89 19.00 -4.73
N LYS A 472 -18.51 20.22 -4.34
CA LYS A 472 -17.99 21.22 -5.28
C LYS A 472 -16.74 20.75 -6.00
N MET A 473 -15.77 20.21 -5.26
CA MET A 473 -14.55 19.66 -5.84
C MET A 473 -14.83 18.49 -6.80
N SER A 474 -15.81 17.64 -6.46
CA SER A 474 -16.22 16.54 -7.35
C SER A 474 -16.93 17.02 -8.62
N ASP A 475 -17.66 18.14 -8.57
CA ASP A 475 -18.28 18.76 -9.74
C ASP A 475 -17.23 19.40 -10.66
N GLU A 476 -16.23 20.06 -10.09
CA GLU A 476 -15.10 20.58 -10.87
C GLU A 476 -14.31 19.44 -11.53
N TRP A 477 -14.12 18.34 -10.80
CA TRP A 477 -13.44 17.16 -11.31
C TRP A 477 -14.21 16.47 -12.46
N ILE A 478 -15.53 16.28 -12.35
CA ILE A 478 -16.30 15.58 -13.37
C ILE A 478 -16.32 16.34 -14.71
N VAL A 479 -16.27 17.69 -14.67
CA VAL A 479 -16.13 18.51 -15.87
C VAL A 479 -14.81 18.21 -16.58
N LYS A 480 -13.71 18.11 -15.84
CA LYS A 480 -12.39 17.76 -16.40
C LYS A 480 -12.32 16.33 -16.88
N TRP A 481 -12.92 15.38 -16.15
CA TRP A 481 -13.01 13.98 -16.54
C TRP A 481 -13.71 13.79 -17.90
N ASN A 482 -14.76 14.57 -18.14
CA ASN A 482 -15.52 14.51 -19.38
C ASN A 482 -14.89 15.28 -20.55
N ASN A 483 -13.87 16.11 -20.31
CA ASN A 483 -13.18 16.81 -21.38
C ASN A 483 -12.37 15.81 -22.24
N PRO A 484 -12.65 15.64 -23.54
CA PRO A 484 -11.92 14.74 -24.42
C PRO A 484 -10.42 15.04 -24.49
N GLU A 485 -10.03 16.31 -24.37
CA GLU A 485 -8.67 16.81 -24.47
C GLU A 485 -7.88 16.73 -23.15
N ALA A 486 -8.53 16.32 -22.05
CA ALA A 486 -7.87 16.27 -20.75
C ALA A 486 -6.82 15.14 -20.68
N ASP A 487 -5.73 15.43 -19.97
CA ASP A 487 -4.67 14.47 -19.72
C ASP A 487 -5.16 13.32 -18.82
N ARG A 488 -5.35 12.16 -19.44
CA ARG A 488 -5.89 10.95 -18.81
C ARG A 488 -4.98 10.37 -17.72
N GLN A 489 -3.71 10.77 -17.69
CA GLN A 489 -2.80 10.38 -16.63
C GLN A 489 -2.85 11.34 -15.44
N LYS A 490 -3.31 12.60 -15.63
CA LYS A 490 -3.38 13.61 -14.56
C LYS A 490 -4.74 13.68 -13.88
N VAL A 491 -5.83 13.71 -14.65
CA VAL A 491 -7.18 13.92 -14.12
C VAL A 491 -7.55 12.97 -12.98
N PRO A 492 -7.19 11.67 -13.00
CA PRO A 492 -7.46 10.79 -11.87
C PRO A 492 -6.87 11.30 -10.55
N TYR A 493 -5.69 11.92 -10.56
CA TYR A 493 -5.04 12.43 -9.34
C TYR A 493 -5.70 13.70 -8.78
N GLU A 494 -6.47 14.43 -9.59
CA GLU A 494 -7.21 15.59 -9.09
C GLU A 494 -8.37 15.20 -8.15
N LEU A 495 -8.83 13.94 -8.21
CA LEU A 495 -9.87 13.42 -7.31
C LEU A 495 -9.37 13.23 -5.87
N LEU A 496 -8.05 13.18 -5.64
CA LEU A 496 -7.44 12.86 -4.34
C LEU A 496 -7.96 13.73 -3.20
N LEU A 497 -8.27 15.00 -3.46
CA LEU A 497 -8.84 15.89 -2.45
C LEU A 497 -10.25 15.45 -2.02
N VAL A 498 -11.04 14.89 -2.95
CA VAL A 498 -12.36 14.31 -2.66
C VAL A 498 -12.20 13.01 -1.88
N ASN A 499 -11.23 12.15 -2.22
CA ASN A 499 -10.91 10.95 -1.43
C ASN A 499 -10.56 11.32 0.03
N VAL A 500 -9.64 12.29 0.22
CA VAL A 500 -9.24 12.78 1.55
C VAL A 500 -10.44 13.36 2.30
N SER A 501 -11.27 14.17 1.63
CA SER A 501 -12.46 14.76 2.26
C SER A 501 -13.45 13.68 2.69
N THR A 502 -13.66 12.64 1.89
CA THR A 502 -14.56 11.51 2.21
C THR A 502 -14.07 10.74 3.44
N ILE A 503 -12.77 10.44 3.50
CA ILE A 503 -12.14 9.78 4.65
C ILE A 503 -12.28 10.64 5.91
N ALA A 504 -12.05 11.95 5.80
CA ALA A 504 -12.18 12.89 6.90
C ALA A 504 -13.63 13.01 7.40
N ILE A 505 -14.62 13.05 6.49
CA ILE A 505 -16.04 13.05 6.84
C ILE A 505 -16.38 11.80 7.63
N HIS A 506 -16.02 10.61 7.12
CA HIS A 506 -16.25 9.34 7.82
C HIS A 506 -15.65 9.36 9.24
N PHE A 507 -14.37 9.70 9.36
CA PHE A 507 -13.67 9.64 10.64
C PHE A 507 -14.19 10.68 11.65
N LEU A 508 -14.41 11.93 11.22
CA LEU A 508 -14.93 12.99 12.09
C LEU A 508 -16.38 12.71 12.51
N THR A 509 -17.24 12.26 11.59
CA THR A 509 -18.61 11.87 11.92
C THR A 509 -18.62 10.72 12.91
N GLY A 510 -17.78 9.69 12.72
CA GLY A 510 -17.69 8.58 13.66
C GLY A 510 -17.23 9.02 15.06
N LEU A 511 -16.22 9.89 15.15
CA LEU A 511 -15.78 10.48 16.42
C LEU A 511 -16.91 11.26 17.10
N LEU A 512 -17.65 12.07 16.34
CA LEU A 512 -18.75 12.90 16.87
C LEU A 512 -19.95 12.06 17.32
N ILE A 513 -20.26 10.96 16.63
CA ILE A 513 -21.25 9.98 17.10
C ILE A 513 -20.75 9.34 18.41
N SER A 514 -19.48 8.94 18.51
CA SER A 514 -18.93 8.44 19.77
C SER A 514 -19.06 9.47 20.89
N VAL A 515 -18.69 10.73 20.64
CA VAL A 515 -18.81 11.81 21.63
C VAL A 515 -20.26 12.03 22.05
N SER A 516 -21.25 11.92 21.14
CA SER A 516 -22.64 12.12 21.53
C SER A 516 -23.13 11.10 22.56
N TYR A 517 -22.68 9.85 22.49
CA TYR A 517 -23.02 8.83 23.49
C TYR A 517 -22.26 8.96 24.81
N LEU A 518 -21.17 9.74 24.84
CA LEU A 518 -20.42 10.04 26.06
C LEU A 518 -20.98 11.24 26.82
N LEU A 519 -21.69 12.14 26.12
CA LEU A 519 -22.50 13.21 26.72
C LEU A 519 -23.74 12.57 27.36
#